data_AF-A0A7J9G1P6-F1
#
_entry.id   AF-A0A7J9G1P6-F1
#
_cell.length_a   1.000
_cell.length_b   1.000
_cell.length_c   1.000
_cell.angle_alpha   90.00
_cell.angle_beta   90.00
_cell.angle_gamma   90.00
#
_symmetry.space_group_name_H-M   'P 1'
#
loop_
_entity.id
_entity.type
_entity.pdbx_description
1 polymer ?
#
loop_
_entity_poly.entity_id
_entity_poly.type
_entity_poly.pdbx_seq_one_letter_code
_entity_poly.pdbx_strand_id
1 'polypeptide(L)'
;MAHTLPSGDQASDQNKWDSGGLECKGQLLIEIVMRNRLTALVVDGDTTCWVLEQELLHSYGVQTLGVDNSRDAVNLIASDAEFNLIIIEKILPVLNGLE
;
A
#
# COMPACT_ATOMS: atom_id res chain seq x y z
N MET A 1 22.56 22.61 -69.54
CA MET A 1 23.69 21.68 -69.35
C MET A 1 23.75 21.29 -67.88
N ALA A 2 24.03 20.01 -67.63
CA ALA A 2 24.69 19.47 -66.44
C ALA A 2 23.95 19.42 -65.08
N HIS A 3 23.45 18.20 -64.81
CA HIS A 3 23.53 17.42 -63.57
C HIS A 3 22.71 17.82 -62.33
N THR A 4 21.53 17.21 -62.27
CA THR A 4 20.87 16.76 -61.04
C THR A 4 21.43 15.38 -60.65
N LEU A 5 21.76 15.19 -59.37
CA LEU A 5 21.61 13.97 -58.53
C LEU A 5 22.32 14.20 -57.17
N PRO A 6 22.03 13.41 -56.12
CA PRO A 6 20.94 13.59 -55.16
C PRO A 6 21.49 13.85 -53.75
N SER A 7 20.69 14.36 -52.81
CA SER A 7 21.16 14.38 -51.41
C SER A 7 20.01 14.44 -50.43
N GLY A 8 20.00 13.46 -49.52
CA GLY A 8 19.40 13.61 -48.20
C GLY A 8 18.07 12.90 -48.01
N ASP A 9 18.13 11.57 -47.88
CA ASP A 9 17.20 10.83 -47.03
C ASP A 9 17.20 11.46 -45.63
N GLN A 10 16.10 12.06 -45.21
CA GLN A 10 15.78 12.23 -43.79
C GLN A 10 14.32 11.89 -43.60
N ALA A 11 14.10 10.59 -43.41
CA ALA A 11 12.88 10.02 -42.89
C ALA A 11 12.47 10.74 -41.60
N SER A 12 11.16 10.94 -41.48
CA SER A 12 10.53 11.53 -40.30
C SER A 12 10.95 10.77 -39.04
N ASP A 13 11.72 11.44 -38.19
CA ASP A 13 12.02 11.02 -36.82
C ASP A 13 10.75 11.22 -35.97
N GLN A 14 9.77 10.35 -36.19
CA GLN A 14 8.73 10.11 -35.22
C GLN A 14 9.39 9.37 -34.08
N ASN A 15 9.77 10.13 -33.06
CA ASN A 15 9.97 9.66 -31.70
C ASN A 15 8.64 9.09 -31.17
N LYS A 16 8.28 7.92 -31.70
CA LYS A 16 7.28 7.01 -31.19
C LYS A 16 7.78 6.58 -29.82
N TRP A 17 7.37 7.33 -28.80
CA TRP A 17 7.47 6.88 -27.44
C TRP A 17 6.63 5.61 -27.40
N ASP A 18 7.32 4.48 -27.39
CA ASP A 18 6.72 3.23 -27.02
C ASP A 18 6.26 3.47 -25.59
N SER A 19 5.00 3.87 -25.45
CA SER A 19 4.24 3.70 -24.22
C SER A 19 4.11 2.20 -24.07
N GLY A 20 5.23 1.56 -23.72
CA GLY A 20 5.31 0.19 -23.31
C GLY A 20 4.24 0.08 -22.27
N GLY A 21 3.16 -0.61 -22.64
CA GLY A 21 2.07 -0.87 -21.76
C GLY A 21 2.72 -1.35 -20.49
N LEU A 22 2.56 -0.59 -19.41
CA LEU A 22 2.68 -1.17 -18.11
C LEU A 22 1.51 -2.15 -18.10
N GLU A 23 1.75 -3.32 -18.66
CA GLU A 23 0.93 -4.48 -18.45
C GLU A 23 1.00 -4.61 -16.94
N CYS A 24 -0.01 -4.06 -16.28
CA CYS A 24 -0.35 -4.40 -14.92
C CYS A 24 -0.59 -5.90 -15.03
N LYS A 25 0.49 -6.67 -14.89
CA LYS A 25 0.43 -8.12 -14.75
C LYS A 25 -0.53 -8.27 -13.59
N GLY A 26 -1.76 -8.61 -13.94
CA GLY A 26 -2.82 -8.87 -12.99
C GLY A 26 -2.30 -10.03 -12.17
N GLN A 27 -1.61 -9.70 -11.08
CA GLN A 27 -1.42 -10.61 -9.99
C GLN A 27 -2.83 -11.07 -9.71
N LEU A 28 -3.04 -12.36 -9.86
CA LEU A 28 -4.31 -13.01 -9.62
C LEU A 28 -4.59 -12.80 -8.12
N LEU A 29 -5.13 -11.62 -7.79
CA LEU A 29 -5.71 -11.33 -6.50
C LEU A 29 -6.90 -12.26 -6.47
N ILE A 30 -6.70 -13.39 -5.81
CA ILE A 30 -7.79 -14.21 -5.33
C ILE A 30 -8.72 -13.22 -4.65
N GLU A 31 -9.91 -13.02 -5.22
CA GLU A 31 -10.93 -12.20 -4.61
C GLU A 31 -11.35 -12.93 -3.34
N ILE A 32 -10.67 -12.62 -2.23
CA ILE A 32 -11.02 -13.15 -0.92
C ILE A 32 -12.30 -12.44 -0.52
N VAL A 33 -13.44 -13.04 -0.85
CA VAL A 33 -14.74 -12.57 -0.39
C VAL A 33 -14.86 -12.88 1.11
N MET A 34 -14.33 -11.98 1.94
CA MET A 34 -14.47 -12.03 3.39
C MET A 34 -15.92 -11.73 3.78
N ARG A 35 -16.71 -12.77 4.07
CA ARG A 35 -18.11 -12.62 4.51
C ARG A 35 -18.25 -12.05 5.93
N ASN A 36 -17.20 -12.17 6.74
CA ASN A 36 -17.08 -11.51 8.02
C ASN A 36 -16.07 -10.38 7.89
N ARG A 37 -16.49 -9.12 8.14
CA ARG A 37 -15.57 -7.98 8.18
C ARG A 37 -14.75 -8.08 9.46
N LEU A 38 -13.56 -8.65 9.37
CA LEU A 38 -12.62 -8.72 10.49
C LEU A 38 -12.26 -7.31 10.95
N THR A 39 -12.08 -7.11 12.25
CA THR A 39 -11.56 -5.87 12.83
C THR A 39 -10.13 -6.08 13.33
N ALA A 40 -9.28 -5.08 13.12
CA ALA A 40 -7.90 -5.08 13.60
C ALA A 40 -7.57 -3.77 14.32
N LEU A 41 -6.84 -3.89 15.44
CA LEU A 41 -6.17 -2.77 16.09
C LEU A 41 -4.72 -2.72 15.62
N VAL A 42 -4.30 -1.57 15.10
CA VAL A 42 -2.93 -1.32 14.61
C VAL A 42 -2.29 -0.29 15.53
N VAL A 43 -1.16 -0.67 16.15
CA VAL A 43 -0.41 0.15 17.10
C VAL A 43 0.99 0.36 16.53
N ASP A 44 1.20 1.48 15.85
CA ASP A 44 2.47 1.81 15.17
C ASP A 44 2.77 3.30 15.33
N GLY A 45 3.99 3.63 15.78
CA GLY A 45 4.39 5.01 16.05
C GLY A 45 4.88 5.77 14.81
N ASP A 46 5.16 5.07 13.71
CA ASP A 46 5.56 5.65 12.44
C ASP A 46 4.35 5.83 11.51
N THR A 47 4.10 7.08 11.12
CA THR A 47 2.94 7.42 10.28
C THR A 47 2.98 6.77 8.90
N THR A 48 4.17 6.48 8.36
CA THR A 48 4.30 5.84 7.04
C THR A 48 3.96 4.37 7.13
N CYS A 49 4.52 3.66 8.11
CA CYS A 49 4.18 2.26 8.39
C CYS A 49 2.69 2.13 8.67
N TRP A 50 2.14 3.00 9.52
CA TRP A 50 0.73 3.04 9.83
C TRP A 50 -0.18 3.10 8.60
N VAL A 51 0.10 3.99 7.65
CA VAL A 51 -0.69 4.09 6.41
C VAL A 51 -0.57 2.81 5.57
N LEU A 52 0.63 2.25 5.45
CA LEU A 52 0.86 1.03 4.66
C LEU A 52 0.14 -0.18 5.26
N GLU A 53 0.18 -0.33 6.58
CA GLU A 53 -0.50 -1.41 7.30
C GLU A 53 -2.02 -1.33 7.12
N GLN A 54 -2.59 -0.13 7.25
CA GLN A 54 -4.02 0.08 7.05
C GLN A 54 -4.46 -0.22 5.62
N GLU A 55 -3.73 0.27 4.61
CA GLU A 55 -4.04 -0.01 3.21
C GLU A 55 -3.92 -1.51 2.88
N LEU A 56 -2.90 -2.17 3.40
CA LEU A 56 -2.71 -3.60 3.21
C LEU A 56 -3.87 -4.40 3.82
N LEU A 57 -4.22 -4.14 5.07
CA LEU A 57 -5.32 -4.81 5.77
C LEU A 57 -6.68 -4.54 5.10
N HIS A 58 -6.90 -3.30 4.66
CA HIS A 58 -8.11 -2.92 3.94
C HIS A 58 -8.22 -3.68 2.61
N SER A 59 -7.12 -3.91 1.89
CA SER A 59 -7.10 -4.71 0.67
C SER A 59 -7.53 -6.17 0.88
N TYR A 60 -7.38 -6.69 2.11
CA TYR A 60 -7.86 -8.00 2.54
C TYR A 60 -9.26 -7.98 3.16
N GLY A 61 -9.96 -6.84 3.14
CA GLY A 61 -11.30 -6.68 3.71
C GLY A 61 -11.34 -6.57 5.24
N VAL A 62 -10.21 -6.24 5.88
CA VAL A 62 -10.10 -6.01 7.32
C VAL A 62 -10.35 -4.53 7.61
N GLN A 63 -11.23 -4.25 8.56
CA GLN A 63 -11.43 -2.90 9.10
C GLN A 63 -10.41 -2.62 10.19
N THR A 64 -9.77 -1.47 10.14
CA THR A 64 -8.67 -1.13 11.03
C THR A 64 -9.02 0.07 11.91
N LEU A 65 -8.55 0.02 13.16
CA LEU A 65 -8.43 1.19 14.04
C LEU A 65 -6.95 1.37 14.36
N GLY A 66 -6.46 2.58 14.16
CA GLY A 66 -5.07 2.92 14.36
C GLY A 66 -4.81 3.77 15.61
N VAL A 67 -3.74 3.48 16.33
CA VAL A 67 -3.22 4.29 17.44
C VAL A 67 -1.70 4.38 17.36
N ASP A 68 -1.12 5.49 17.80
CA ASP A 68 0.32 5.78 17.67
C ASP A 68 1.14 5.44 18.94
N ASN A 69 0.46 4.92 19.97
CA ASN A 69 1.09 4.57 21.23
C ASN A 69 0.34 3.41 21.93
N SER A 70 1.10 2.59 22.66
CA SER A 70 0.56 1.41 23.33
C SER A 70 -0.36 1.74 24.50
N ARG A 71 -0.28 2.94 25.08
CA ARG A 71 -1.17 3.35 26.18
C ARG A 71 -2.60 3.51 25.70
N ASP A 72 -2.79 4.12 24.55
CA ASP A 72 -4.13 4.26 23.95
C ASP A 72 -4.66 2.92 23.46
N ALA A 73 -3.79 2.04 22.96
CA ALA A 73 -4.16 0.65 22.66
C ALA A 73 -4.70 -0.09 23.90
N VAL A 74 -3.99 0.02 25.03
CA VAL A 74 -4.41 -0.59 26.30
C VAL A 74 -5.73 0.03 26.79
N ASN A 75 -5.89 1.34 26.69
CA ASN A 75 -7.14 2.02 27.07
C ASN A 75 -8.33 1.52 26.24
N LEU A 76 -8.15 1.29 24.94
CA LEU A 76 -9.18 0.73 24.07
C LEU A 76 -9.56 -0.68 24.49
N ILE A 77 -8.58 -1.56 24.72
CA ILE A 77 -8.83 -2.94 25.15
C ILE A 77 -9.50 -2.97 26.54
N ALA A 78 -9.07 -2.11 27.46
CA ALA A 78 -9.67 -1.98 28.78
C ALA A 78 -11.10 -1.41 28.75
N SER A 79 -11.51 -0.78 27.63
CA SER A 79 -12.88 -0.29 27.40
C SER A 79 -13.83 -1.32 26.79
N ASP A 80 -13.46 -2.60 26.82
CA ASP A 80 -14.18 -3.72 26.18
C ASP A 80 -14.32 -3.57 24.64
N ALA A 81 -13.40 -2.85 23.99
CA ALA A 81 -13.33 -2.82 22.54
C ALA A 81 -12.81 -4.18 22.01
N GLU A 82 -13.60 -4.84 21.16
CA GLU A 82 -13.26 -6.14 20.59
C GLU A 82 -12.58 -6.00 19.22
N PHE A 83 -11.41 -6.64 19.09
CA PHE A 83 -10.68 -6.78 17.83
C PHE A 83 -10.40 -8.25 17.55
N ASN A 84 -10.48 -8.65 16.28
CA ASN A 84 -10.12 -10.01 15.86
C ASN A 84 -8.61 -10.21 15.72
N LEU A 85 -7.88 -9.11 15.47
CA LEU A 85 -6.43 -9.08 15.30
C LEU A 85 -5.85 -7.84 15.97
N ILE A 86 -4.68 -7.97 16.58
CA ILE A 86 -3.89 -6.85 17.09
C ILE A 86 -2.52 -6.94 16.44
N ILE A 87 -2.10 -5.87 15.77
CA ILE A 87 -0.76 -5.69 15.23
C ILE A 87 -0.13 -4.57 16.05
N ILE A 88 1.03 -4.85 16.64
CA ILE A 88 1.71 -3.92 17.53
C ILE A 88 3.19 -3.86 17.17
N GLU A 89 3.68 -2.64 16.93
CA GLU A 89 5.09 -2.36 16.77
C GLU A 89 5.82 -2.73 18.07
N LYS A 90 6.92 -3.47 17.94
CA LYS A 90 7.66 -3.97 19.09
C LYS A 90 8.23 -2.83 19.94
N ILE A 91 8.72 -1.76 19.29
CA ILE A 91 9.38 -0.64 19.95
C ILE A 91 8.49 0.57 19.76
N LEU A 92 7.88 1.05 20.84
CA LEU A 92 6.92 2.16 20.81
C LEU A 92 7.25 3.17 21.91
N PRO A 93 6.87 4.45 21.73
CA PRO A 93 6.98 5.41 22.81
C PRO A 93 6.08 5.02 23.99
N VAL A 94 6.48 5.44 25.20
CA VAL A 94 5.76 5.23 26.48
C VAL A 94 5.77 3.79 26.98
N LEU A 95 5.33 2.82 26.18
CA LEU A 95 5.22 1.40 26.53
C LEU A 95 5.51 0.59 25.26
N ASN A 96 6.45 -0.35 25.34
CA ASN A 96 6.80 -1.16 24.17
C ASN A 96 5.72 -2.19 23.87
N GLY A 97 5.68 -2.70 22.64
CA GLY A 97 4.66 -3.68 22.25
C GLY A 97 4.70 -5.03 22.96
N LEU A 98 5.77 -5.31 23.71
CA LEU A 98 5.92 -6.53 24.51
C LEU A 98 5.44 -6.35 25.96
N GLU A 99 5.39 -5.12 26.46
CA GLU A 99 5.07 -4.78 27.86
C GLU A 99 3.56 -4.63 28.07
#